data_AF-A0A3C1S1C0-F1
#
_entry.id   AF-A0A3C1S1C0-F1
#
_cell.length_a   1.000
_cell.length_b   1.000
_cell.length_c   1.000
_cell.angle_alpha   90.00
_cell.angle_beta   90.00
_cell.angle_gamma   90.00
#
_symmetry.space_group_name_H-M   'P 1'
#
loop_
_entity.id
_entity.type
_entity.pdbx_description
1 polymer ?
#
loop_
_entity_poly.entity_id
_entity_poly.type
_entity_poly.pdbx_seq_one_letter_code
_entity_poly.pdbx_strand_id
1 'polypeptide(L)'
;INKNKFQDNIDGLIHFYKELSYYTKTFHSGNKTQIVYSAKDIPFYHVKTTNLYWKFRIYAHLNFSKKNSINNNLSFYQFTPKFAAIEEAKNFRETFKLTDIIDIWSDTTIDSSLYQIFYFFRTKTLNKEEALLLCDEINT
;
A
#
# COMPACT_ATOMS: atom_id res chain seq x y z
N ILE A 1 14.55 -7.90 -9.35
CA ILE A 1 13.91 -7.86 -8.02
C ILE A 1 13.30 -9.24 -7.77
N ASN A 2 13.77 -9.96 -6.75
CA ASN A 2 13.27 -11.32 -6.45
C ASN A 2 11.83 -11.21 -5.91
N LYS A 3 10.84 -11.77 -6.63
CA LYS A 3 9.41 -11.65 -6.30
C LYS A 3 9.03 -12.25 -4.94
N ASN A 4 9.88 -13.13 -4.39
CA ASN A 4 9.66 -13.79 -3.10
C ASN A 4 10.50 -13.20 -1.96
N LYS A 5 11.08 -11.99 -2.15
CA LYS A 5 12.01 -11.42 -1.16
C LYS A 5 11.33 -11.05 0.15
N PHE A 6 10.11 -10.54 0.09
CA PHE A 6 9.37 -10.08 1.27
C PHE A 6 8.39 -11.16 1.71
N GLN A 7 8.28 -11.34 3.02
CA GLN A 7 7.29 -12.24 3.59
C GLN A 7 5.89 -11.66 3.35
N ASP A 8 4.91 -12.51 3.04
CA ASP A 8 3.51 -12.11 2.89
C ASP A 8 2.86 -11.88 4.28
N ASN A 9 3.43 -10.99 5.08
CA ASN A 9 2.94 -10.64 6.41
C ASN A 9 3.34 -9.20 6.77
N ILE A 10 2.89 -8.72 7.93
CA ILE A 10 3.12 -7.33 8.34
C ILE A 10 4.61 -7.01 8.54
N ASP A 11 5.42 -7.99 8.96
CA ASP A 11 6.85 -7.79 9.18
C ASP A 11 7.62 -7.75 7.84
N GLY A 12 7.17 -8.53 6.86
CA GLY A 12 7.65 -8.43 5.47
C GLY A 12 7.31 -7.08 4.83
N LEU A 13 6.13 -6.52 5.12
CA LEU A 13 5.75 -5.19 4.67
C LEU A 13 6.58 -4.08 5.33
N ILE A 14 6.87 -4.21 6.63
CA ILE A 14 7.80 -3.31 7.34
C ILE A 14 9.18 -3.38 6.70
N HIS A 15 9.67 -4.59 6.38
CA HIS A 15 10.95 -4.77 5.72
C HIS A 15 10.98 -4.15 4.32
N PHE A 16 9.90 -4.30 3.55
CA PHE A 16 9.71 -3.65 2.25
C PHE A 16 9.85 -2.13 2.35
N TYR A 17 9.16 -1.49 3.30
CA TYR A 17 9.26 -0.04 3.48
C TYR A 17 10.68 0.40 3.83
N LYS A 18 11.35 -0.28 4.76
CA LYS A 18 12.72 0.02 5.17
C LYS A 18 13.70 -0.09 4.00
N GLU A 19 13.63 -1.20 3.29
CA GLU A 19 14.55 -1.52 2.21
C GLU A 19 14.41 -0.55 1.03
N LEU A 20 13.17 -0.28 0.59
CA LEU A 20 12.96 0.70 -0.47
C LEU A 20 13.33 2.11 -0.03
N SER A 21 13.06 2.50 1.22
CA SER A 21 13.53 3.80 1.74
C SER A 21 15.05 3.90 1.67
N TYR A 22 15.77 2.83 2.02
CA TYR A 22 17.22 2.81 1.93
C TYR A 22 17.71 3.00 0.49
N TYR A 23 17.19 2.20 -0.46
CA TYR A 23 17.60 2.33 -1.87
C TYR A 23 17.23 3.68 -2.46
N THR A 24 16.04 4.18 -2.17
CA THR A 24 15.58 5.47 -2.69
C THR A 24 16.47 6.62 -2.22
N LYS A 25 16.99 6.58 -0.98
CA LYS A 25 17.99 7.55 -0.51
C LYS A 25 19.28 7.53 -1.32
N THR A 26 19.70 6.38 -1.83
CA THR A 26 20.93 6.28 -2.64
C THR A 26 20.79 6.95 -4.01
N PHE A 27 19.57 7.01 -4.57
CA PHE A 27 19.31 7.72 -5.82
C PHE A 27 19.37 9.24 -5.67
N HIS A 28 19.12 9.77 -4.47
CA HIS A 28 19.21 11.19 -4.17
C HIS A 28 20.66 11.71 -4.15
N SER A 29 21.62 10.88 -3.77
CA SER A 29 23.04 11.28 -3.63
C SER A 29 23.80 11.48 -4.95
N GLY A 30 23.24 11.11 -6.09
CA GLY A 30 23.84 11.31 -7.41
C GLY A 30 23.02 12.29 -8.24
N ASN A 31 23.54 13.51 -8.44
CA ASN A 31 22.88 14.52 -9.25
C ASN A 31 22.51 13.95 -10.63
N LYS A 32 21.20 13.81 -10.91
CA LYS A 32 20.52 13.36 -12.15
C LYS A 32 19.95 11.91 -12.19
N THR A 33 19.51 11.34 -11.08
CA THR A 33 18.68 10.11 -11.17
C THR A 33 17.20 10.47 -11.20
N GLN A 34 16.52 10.16 -12.32
CA GLN A 34 15.06 10.21 -12.45
C GLN A 34 14.52 8.79 -12.60
N ILE A 35 13.52 8.44 -11.80
CA ILE A 35 12.84 7.14 -11.86
C ILE A 35 11.56 7.32 -12.64
N VAL A 36 11.36 6.53 -13.69
CA VAL A 36 10.11 6.53 -14.47
C VAL A 36 9.54 5.12 -14.46
N TYR A 37 8.29 4.96 -14.04
CA TYR A 37 7.63 3.65 -14.10
C TYR A 37 6.12 3.72 -14.31
N SER A 38 5.56 2.64 -14.83
CA SER A 38 4.10 2.46 -14.97
C SER A 38 3.54 1.76 -13.74
N ALA A 39 2.62 2.44 -13.05
CA ALA A 39 2.04 1.96 -11.82
C ALA A 39 0.81 1.08 -12.11
N LYS A 40 0.89 -0.22 -11.76
CA LYS A 40 -0.26 -1.12 -11.81
C LYS A 40 -1.32 -0.77 -10.76
N ASP A 41 -0.88 -0.38 -9.57
CA ASP A 41 -1.72 -0.01 -8.44
C ASP A 41 -1.26 1.36 -7.93
N ILE A 42 -2.14 2.10 -7.23
CA ILE A 42 -1.78 3.40 -6.64
C ILE A 42 -0.57 3.22 -5.71
N PRO A 43 0.57 3.88 -5.97
CA PRO A 43 1.78 3.66 -5.18
C PRO A 43 1.59 4.03 -3.70
N PHE A 44 2.15 3.24 -2.78
CA PHE A 44 1.93 3.41 -1.33
C PHE A 44 2.34 4.80 -0.81
N TYR A 45 3.34 5.44 -1.41
CA TYR A 45 3.85 6.74 -0.98
C TYR A 45 2.91 7.91 -1.35
N HIS A 46 1.91 7.71 -2.22
CA HIS A 46 0.86 8.70 -2.49
C HIS A 46 -0.22 8.71 -1.41
N VAL A 47 -0.41 7.60 -0.69
CA VAL A 47 -1.49 7.47 0.29
C VAL A 47 -0.97 7.81 1.70
N LYS A 48 -1.63 8.73 2.39
CA LYS A 48 -1.27 9.09 3.78
C LYS A 48 -1.62 7.94 4.72
N THR A 49 -0.78 7.70 5.73
CA THR A 49 -1.03 6.64 6.73
C THR A 49 -2.25 6.91 7.63
N THR A 50 -2.79 8.13 7.60
CA THR A 50 -4.04 8.51 8.26
C THR A 50 -5.30 8.14 7.47
N ASN A 51 -5.17 7.84 6.17
CA ASN A 51 -6.30 7.53 5.31
C ASN A 51 -6.79 6.09 5.56
N LEU A 52 -8.10 5.88 5.47
CA LEU A 52 -8.70 4.55 5.59
C LEU A 52 -8.22 3.61 4.47
N TYR A 53 -7.99 4.16 3.27
CA TYR A 53 -7.48 3.46 2.11
C TYR A 53 -6.08 2.91 2.31
N TRP A 54 -5.21 3.61 3.05
CA TRP A 54 -3.91 3.06 3.44
C TRP A 54 -4.10 1.84 4.34
N LYS A 55 -4.94 1.93 5.38
CA LYS A 55 -5.27 0.79 6.25
C LYS A 55 -5.85 -0.38 5.46
N PHE A 56 -6.75 -0.11 4.51
CA PHE A 56 -7.36 -1.10 3.62
C PHE A 56 -6.32 -1.82 2.77
N ARG A 57 -5.36 -1.10 2.18
CA ARG A 57 -4.28 -1.69 1.39
C ARG A 57 -3.45 -2.69 2.18
N ILE A 58 -3.14 -2.40 3.44
CA ILE A 58 -2.44 -3.34 4.32
C ILE A 58 -3.33 -4.55 4.60
N TYR A 59 -4.59 -4.31 4.96
CA TYR A 59 -5.56 -5.36 5.24
C TYR A 59 -5.73 -6.32 4.05
N ALA A 60 -5.91 -5.78 2.85
CA ALA A 60 -6.06 -6.55 1.62
C ALA A 60 -4.81 -7.37 1.30
N HIS A 61 -3.61 -6.77 1.42
CA HIS A 61 -2.35 -7.47 1.21
C HIS A 61 -2.18 -8.68 2.15
N LEU A 62 -2.52 -8.50 3.43
CA LEU A 62 -2.46 -9.60 4.41
C LEU A 62 -3.50 -10.69 4.12
N ASN A 63 -4.71 -10.33 3.68
CA ASN A 63 -5.74 -11.31 3.33
C ASN A 63 -5.40 -12.17 2.12
N PHE A 64 -4.64 -11.66 1.15
CA PHE A 64 -4.17 -12.44 0.01
C PHE A 64 -2.94 -13.32 0.32
N SER A 65 -2.34 -13.18 1.50
CA SER A 65 -1.23 -14.02 1.94
C SER A 65 -1.68 -15.46 2.20
N LYS A 66 -1.05 -16.43 1.53
CA LYS A 66 -1.32 -17.87 1.70
C LYS A 66 -1.00 -18.40 3.11
N LYS A 67 -0.18 -17.68 3.89
CA LYS A 67 0.29 -18.11 5.22
C LYS A 67 -0.39 -17.39 6.38
N ASN A 68 -1.02 -16.24 6.13
CA ASN A 68 -1.63 -15.38 7.13
C ASN A 68 -2.89 -14.73 6.55
N SER A 69 -3.81 -15.53 6.00
CA SER A 69 -5.20 -15.09 5.96
C SER A 69 -5.52 -14.66 7.38
N ILE A 70 -5.63 -13.34 7.60
CA ILE A 70 -5.97 -12.77 8.90
C ILE A 70 -7.08 -13.67 9.43
N ASN A 71 -6.83 -14.35 10.57
CA ASN A 71 -7.74 -15.31 11.21
C ASN A 71 -9.15 -15.03 10.72
N ASN A 72 -9.71 -15.90 9.85
CA ASN A 72 -10.81 -15.66 8.87
C ASN A 72 -12.06 -14.87 9.35
N ASN A 73 -12.06 -14.37 10.57
CA ASN A 73 -13.09 -13.68 11.30
C ASN A 73 -12.74 -12.22 11.70
N LEU A 74 -11.52 -11.70 11.47
CA LEU A 74 -11.23 -10.29 11.82
C LEU A 74 -11.77 -9.35 10.74
N SER A 75 -12.81 -8.60 11.08
CA SER A 75 -13.37 -7.56 10.20
C SER A 75 -12.36 -6.45 9.89
N PHE A 76 -12.53 -5.77 8.75
CA PHE A 76 -11.71 -4.62 8.38
C PHE A 76 -11.76 -3.50 9.44
N TYR A 77 -12.95 -3.24 10.00
CA TYR A 77 -13.14 -2.26 11.07
C TYR A 77 -12.18 -2.50 12.25
N GLN A 78 -12.12 -3.75 12.73
CA GLN A 78 -11.32 -4.15 13.89
C GLN A 78 -9.83 -4.26 13.59
N PHE A 79 -9.45 -4.38 12.32
CA PHE A 79 -8.05 -4.45 11.93
C PHE A 79 -7.30 -3.17 12.30
N THR A 80 -6.17 -3.31 12.98
CA THR A 80 -5.28 -2.20 13.33
C THR A 80 -3.86 -2.56 12.91
N PRO A 81 -3.24 -1.81 11.99
CA PRO A 81 -1.84 -2.02 11.62
C PRO A 81 -0.89 -1.86 12.83
N LYS A 82 0.21 -2.61 12.85
CA LYS A 82 1.27 -2.43 13.86
C LYS A 82 1.80 -0.99 13.79
N PHE A 83 2.07 -0.37 14.95
CA PHE A 83 2.64 0.98 15.03
C PHE A 83 3.93 1.12 14.20
N ALA A 84 4.83 0.13 14.27
CA ALA A 84 6.05 0.11 13.46
C ALA A 84 5.79 0.16 11.94
N ALA A 85 4.68 -0.43 11.46
CA ALA A 85 4.32 -0.34 10.04
C ALA A 85 3.88 1.08 9.65
N ILE A 86 3.23 1.81 10.56
CA ILE A 86 2.84 3.20 10.35
C ILE A 86 4.07 4.10 10.30
N GLU A 87 5.01 3.93 11.23
CA GLU A 87 6.26 4.71 11.26
C GLU A 87 7.11 4.51 10.02
N GLU A 88 7.33 3.25 9.62
CA GLU A 88 8.14 2.97 8.44
C GLU A 88 7.45 3.39 7.16
N ALA A 89 6.12 3.29 7.06
CA ALA A 89 5.38 3.83 5.92
C ALA A 89 5.48 5.36 5.81
N LYS A 90 5.51 6.07 6.95
CA LYS A 90 5.76 7.53 6.97
C LYS A 90 7.17 7.85 6.46
N ASN A 91 8.19 7.19 6.99
CA ASN A 91 9.58 7.37 6.56
C ASN A 91 9.77 7.02 5.07
N PHE A 92 9.14 5.94 4.61
CA PHE A 92 9.09 5.54 3.21
C PHE A 92 8.49 6.64 2.33
N ARG A 93 7.32 7.15 2.70
CA ARG A 93 6.68 8.24 1.96
C ARG A 93 7.55 9.49 1.90
N GLU A 94 8.10 9.94 3.02
CA GLU A 94 8.92 11.16 3.05
C GLU A 94 10.21 10.99 2.23
N THR A 95 10.80 9.79 2.22
CA THR A 95 11.97 9.51 1.39
C THR A 95 11.65 9.56 -0.10
N PHE A 96 10.52 9.00 -0.53
CA PHE A 96 10.14 8.99 -1.93
C PHE A 96 9.84 10.39 -2.48
N LYS A 97 9.33 11.32 -1.65
CA LYS A 97 9.16 12.72 -2.04
C LYS A 97 10.46 13.46 -2.37
N LEU A 98 11.59 12.99 -1.85
CA LEU A 98 12.90 13.61 -2.09
C LEU A 98 13.54 13.12 -3.40
N THR A 99 12.91 12.18 -4.08
CA THR A 99 13.41 11.56 -5.32
C THR A 99 12.61 12.07 -6.51
N ASP A 100 13.29 12.33 -7.62
CA ASP A 100 12.64 12.68 -8.87
C ASP A 100 12.01 11.41 -9.49
N ILE A 101 10.70 11.27 -9.31
CA ILE A 101 9.93 10.11 -9.77
C ILE A 101 8.77 10.58 -10.65
N ILE A 102 8.71 10.04 -11.87
CA ILE A 102 7.57 10.19 -12.77
C ILE A 102 6.77 8.89 -12.75
N ASP A 103 5.57 8.98 -12.18
CA ASP A 103 4.62 7.87 -12.16
C ASP A 103 3.68 7.97 -13.37
N ILE A 104 3.64 6.92 -14.19
CA ILE A 104 2.70 6.80 -15.30
C ILE A 104 1.48 6.02 -14.81
N TRP A 105 0.37 6.72 -14.65
CA TRP A 105 -0.92 6.15 -14.23
C TRP A 105 -1.82 5.93 -15.44
N SER A 106 -2.76 4.99 -15.31
CA SER A 106 -3.80 4.75 -16.30
C SER A 106 -5.11 4.39 -15.59
N ASP A 107 -6.21 4.27 -16.33
CA ASP A 107 -7.48 3.80 -15.79
C ASP A 107 -7.33 2.46 -15.06
N THR A 108 -6.45 1.58 -15.55
CA THR A 108 -6.16 0.29 -14.91
C THR A 108 -5.56 0.43 -13.50
N THR A 109 -4.86 1.54 -13.21
CA THR A 109 -4.31 1.85 -11.89
C THR A 109 -5.42 2.11 -10.87
N ILE A 110 -6.47 2.81 -11.29
CA ILE A 110 -7.64 3.13 -10.45
C ILE A 110 -8.57 1.91 -10.37
N ASP A 111 -8.85 1.26 -11.50
CA ASP A 111 -9.71 0.08 -11.59
C ASP A 111 -9.23 -1.05 -10.67
N SER A 112 -7.92 -1.31 -10.62
CA SER A 112 -7.36 -2.34 -9.73
C SER A 112 -7.70 -2.08 -8.24
N SER A 113 -7.75 -0.81 -7.85
CA SER A 113 -8.09 -0.37 -6.50
C SER A 113 -9.59 -0.55 -6.23
N LEU A 114 -10.43 -0.15 -7.18
CA LEU A 114 -11.90 -0.30 -7.09
C LEU A 114 -12.33 -1.77 -7.09
N TYR A 115 -11.71 -2.62 -7.91
CA TYR A 115 -11.99 -4.06 -7.91
C TYR A 115 -11.62 -4.74 -6.60
N GLN A 116 -10.53 -4.31 -5.94
CA GLN A 116 -10.21 -4.81 -4.61
C GLN A 116 -11.27 -4.39 -3.59
N ILE A 117 -11.68 -3.13 -3.55
CA ILE A 117 -12.77 -2.69 -2.66
C ILE A 117 -14.04 -3.48 -2.91
N PHE A 118 -14.43 -3.63 -4.18
CA PHE A 118 -15.60 -4.39 -4.57
C PHE A 118 -15.50 -5.86 -4.13
N TYR A 119 -14.34 -6.51 -4.32
CA TYR A 119 -14.12 -7.87 -3.86
C TYR A 119 -14.35 -8.00 -2.34
N PHE A 120 -13.71 -7.15 -1.53
CA PHE A 120 -13.83 -7.20 -0.07
C PHE A 120 -15.25 -6.84 0.43
N PHE A 121 -15.98 -5.99 -0.29
CA PHE A 121 -17.41 -5.77 -0.05
C PHE A 121 -18.24 -7.02 -0.38
N ARG A 122 -17.99 -7.67 -1.51
CA ARG A 122 -18.70 -8.88 -1.95
C ARG A 122 -18.47 -10.07 -1.03
N THR A 123 -17.30 -10.16 -0.39
CA THR A 123 -17.00 -11.19 0.62
C THR A 123 -17.52 -10.84 2.02
N LYS A 124 -18.27 -9.73 2.17
CA LYS A 124 -18.79 -9.20 3.45
C LYS A 124 -17.69 -8.87 4.47
N THR A 125 -16.49 -8.60 3.98
CA THR A 125 -15.35 -8.22 4.79
C THR A 125 -15.30 -6.70 5.02
N LEU A 126 -15.85 -5.94 4.07
CA LEU A 126 -16.24 -4.54 4.20
C LEU A 126 -17.77 -4.45 4.26
N ASN A 127 -18.28 -3.52 5.05
CA ASN A 127 -19.66 -3.05 4.93
C ASN A 127 -19.80 -1.99 3.83
N LYS A 128 -21.04 -1.56 3.56
CA LYS A 128 -21.35 -0.62 2.47
C LYS A 128 -20.73 0.75 2.73
N GLU A 129 -20.82 1.23 3.97
CA GLU A 129 -20.32 2.54 4.39
C GLU A 129 -18.79 2.61 4.27
N GLU A 130 -18.08 1.57 4.70
CA GLU A 130 -16.63 1.43 4.55
C GLU A 130 -16.22 1.39 3.07
N ALA A 131 -16.92 0.62 2.25
CA ALA A 131 -16.62 0.52 0.83
C ALA A 131 -16.80 1.86 0.10
N LEU A 132 -17.85 2.62 0.41
CA LEU A 132 -18.09 3.95 -0.15
C LEU A 132 -17.01 4.95 0.28
N LEU A 133 -16.67 4.97 1.57
CA LEU A 133 -15.61 5.86 2.08
C LEU A 133 -14.25 5.56 1.45
N LEU A 134 -13.94 4.29 1.19
CA LEU A 134 -12.73 3.89 0.47
C LEU A 134 -12.73 4.37 -0.99
N CYS A 135 -13.87 4.31 -1.68
CA CYS A 135 -14.01 4.85 -3.04
C CYS A 135 -13.80 6.37 -3.07
N ASP A 136 -14.36 7.10 -2.10
CA ASP A 136 -14.21 8.56 -1.99
C ASP A 136 -12.74 8.95 -1.78
N GLU A 137 -12.02 8.21 -0.92
CA GLU A 137 -10.59 8.46 -0.68
C GLU A 137 -9.68 8.15 -1.87
N ILE A 138 -10.09 7.27 -2.80
CA ILE A 138 -9.33 7.04 -4.05
C ILE A 138 -9.53 8.20 -5.03
N ASN A 139 -10.67 8.87 -4.98
CA ASN A 139 -11.04 9.95 -5.89
C ASN A 139 -10.50 11.34 -5.48
N THR A 140 -9.75 11.42 -4.36
CA THR A 140 -9.27 12.67 -3.74
C THR A 140 -7.74 12.78 -3.80
#